data_AF-A0A5K1ALP6-F1
#
_entry.id   AF-A0A5K1ALP6-F1
#
_cell.length_a   1.000
_cell.length_b   1.000
_cell.length_c   1.000
_cell.angle_alpha   90.00
_cell.angle_beta   90.00
_cell.angle_gamma   90.00
#
_symmetry.space_group_name_H-M   'P 1'
#
loop_
_entity.id
_entity.type
_entity.pdbx_description
1 polymer ?
#
loop_
_entity_poly.entity_id
_entity_poly.type
_entity_poly.pdbx_seq_one_letter_code
_entity_poly.pdbx_strand_id
1 'polypeptide(L)' 'GAIMEQRLANTWHMTVNEKKFIETALASDLRIDGRRPFDYRRLSIKFGRQV' A
#
# COMPACT_ATOMS: atom_id res chain seq x y z
N GLY A 1 24.52 10.97 -7.87
CA GLY A 1 23.28 10.17 -7.81
C GLY A 1 22.04 10.97 -7.45
N ALA A 2 21.98 12.29 -7.72
CA ALA A 2 20.94 13.18 -7.17
C ALA A 2 19.49 12.79 -7.52
N ILE A 3 19.26 12.18 -8.69
CA ILE A 3 17.93 11.75 -9.12
C ILE A 3 17.38 10.63 -8.22
N MET A 4 18.23 9.72 -7.75
CA MET A 4 17.82 8.59 -6.92
C MET A 4 17.49 9.06 -5.49
N GLU A 5 18.30 9.97 -4.92
CA GLU A 5 17.99 10.64 -3.64
C GLU A 5 16.69 11.47 -3.71
N GLN A 6 16.45 12.23 -4.80
CA GLN A 6 15.21 12.99 -4.96
C GLN A 6 13.97 12.08 -5.05
N ARG A 7 14.08 10.91 -5.70
CA ARG A 7 12.99 9.93 -5.75
C ARG A 7 12.71 9.31 -4.38
N LEU A 8 13.75 9.07 -3.58
CA LEU A 8 13.62 8.58 -2.20
C LEU A 8 12.96 9.64 -1.29
N ALA A 9 13.32 10.92 -1.43
CA ALA A 9 12.67 12.02 -0.71
C ALA A 9 11.18 12.19 -1.09
N ASN A 10 10.82 11.92 -2.35
CA ASN A 10 9.44 11.98 -2.84
C ASN A 10 8.60 10.73 -2.54
N THR A 11 9.19 9.68 -1.94
CA THR A 11 8.46 8.43 -1.64
C THR A 11 7.30 8.64 -0.67
N TRP A 12 7.31 9.75 0.08
CA TRP A 12 6.27 10.14 1.03
C TRP A 12 5.27 11.16 0.48
N HIS A 13 5.55 11.76 -0.67
CA HIS A 13 4.69 12.77 -1.29
C HIS A 13 3.73 12.09 -2.27
N MET A 14 2.52 11.79 -1.78
CA MET A 14 1.43 11.30 -2.62
C MET A 14 0.98 12.39 -3.61
N THR A 15 0.86 12.03 -4.88
CA THR A 15 0.28 12.92 -5.88
C THR A 15 -1.19 13.20 -5.59
N VAL A 16 -1.71 14.33 -6.09
CA VAL A 16 -3.15 14.65 -5.98
C VAL A 16 -4.02 13.55 -6.58
N ASN A 17 -3.56 12.91 -7.67
CA ASN A 17 -4.31 11.84 -8.32
C ASN A 17 -4.38 10.57 -7.47
N GLU A 18 -3.25 10.15 -6.88
CA GLU A 18 -3.22 8.99 -5.96
C GLU A 18 -4.12 9.21 -4.75
N LYS A 19 -4.11 10.43 -4.18
CA LYS A 19 -4.99 10.79 -3.07
C LYS A 19 -6.47 10.66 -3.44
N LYS A 20 -6.88 11.26 -4.57
CA LYS A 20 -8.27 11.18 -5.06
C LYS A 20 -8.71 9.75 -5.35
N PHE A 21 -7.82 8.94 -5.90
CA PHE A 21 -8.09 7.52 -6.17
C PHE A 21 -8.37 6.75 -4.88
N ILE A 22 -7.53 6.94 -3.84
CA ILE A 22 -7.75 6.31 -2.53
C ILE A 22 -9.07 6.77 -1.91
N GLU A 23 -9.38 8.07 -1.95
CA GLU A 23 -10.64 8.61 -1.43
C GLU A 23 -11.87 7.99 -2.13
N THR A 24 -11.80 7.81 -3.45
CA THR A 24 -12.88 7.18 -4.24
C THR A 24 -13.10 5.71 -3.84
N ALA A 25 -12.01 4.96 -3.62
CA ALA A 25 -12.08 3.58 -3.16
C ALA A 25 -12.72 3.49 -1.77
N LEU A 26 -12.29 4.35 -0.84
CA LEU A 26 -12.83 4.38 0.53
C LEU A 26 -14.33 4.73 0.55
N ALA A 27 -14.77 5.67 -0.28
CA ALA A 27 -16.20 6.01 -0.42
C ALA A 27 -17.05 4.83 -0.93
N SER A 28 -16.42 3.84 -1.57
CA SER A 28 -17.07 2.64 -2.11
C SER A 28 -16.92 1.42 -1.20
N ASP A 29 -16.51 1.62 0.07
CA ASP A 29 -16.22 0.56 1.04
C ASP A 29 -15.12 -0.43 0.58
N LEU A 30 -14.18 0.06 -0.23
CA LEU A 30 -13.07 -0.70 -0.77
C LEU A 30 -11.72 -0.09 -0.38
N ARG A 31 -10.72 -0.95 -0.23
CA ARG A 31 -9.30 -0.58 -0.21
C ARG A 31 -8.71 -0.77 -1.61
N ILE A 32 -7.55 -0.17 -1.86
CA ILE A 32 -6.88 -0.19 -3.18
C ILE A 32 -6.56 -1.60 -3.71
N ASP A 33 -6.44 -2.59 -2.82
CA ASP A 33 -6.17 -3.99 -3.14
C ASP A 33 -7.44 -4.85 -3.17
N GLY A 34 -8.62 -4.23 -3.23
CA GLY A 34 -9.93 -4.90 -3.37
C GLY A 34 -10.52 -5.46 -2.07
N ARG A 35 -9.84 -5.25 -0.93
CA ARG A 35 -10.33 -5.65 0.39
C ARG A 35 -11.43 -4.71 0.92
N ARG A 36 -12.29 -5.20 1.81
CA ARG A 36 -13.17 -4.35 2.63
C ARG A 36 -12.40 -3.75 3.82
N PRO A 37 -12.95 -2.77 4.55
CA PRO A 37 -12.24 -2.13 5.66
C PRO A 37 -11.79 -3.10 6.76
N PHE A 38 -12.57 -4.17 6.98
CA PHE A 38 -12.35 -5.15 8.04
C PHE A 38 -11.61 -6.42 7.58
N ASP A 39 -11.26 -6.52 6.30
CA ASP A 39 -10.52 -7.67 5.79
C ASP A 39 -9.01 -7.50 6.05
N TYR A 40 -8.43 -8.47 6.75
CA TYR A 40 -6.98 -8.58 6.86
C TYR A 40 -6.34 -8.88 5.50
N ARG A 41 -5.07 -8.50 5.35
CA ARG A 41 -4.26 -8.97 4.22
C ARG A 41 -4.00 -10.45 4.37
N ARG A 42 -3.79 -11.14 3.25
CA ARG A 42 -3.36 -12.54 3.26
C ARG A 42 -1.99 -12.65 3.95
N LEU A 43 -1.96 -13.35 5.08
CA LEU A 43 -0.75 -13.69 5.80
C LEU A 43 -0.32 -15.12 5.45
N SER A 44 0.99 -15.36 5.40
CA SER A 44 1.55 -16.69 5.20
C SER A 44 2.59 -16.95 6.27
N ILE A 45 2.40 -18.00 7.07
CA ILE A 45 3.36 -18.44 8.08
C ILE A 45 4.09 -19.66 7.52
N LYS A 46 5.43 -19.63 7.53
CA LYS A 46 6.27 -20.76 7.09
C LYS A 46 6.97 -21.33 8.32
N PHE A 47 6.72 -22.60 8.62
CA PHE A 47 7.42 -23.30 9.70
C PHE A 47 8.75 -23.86 9.21
N GLY A 48 9.79 -23.72 10.03
CA GLY A 48 11.07 -24.40 9.83
C GLY A 48 11.02 -25.84 10.34
N ARG A 49 11.99 -26.66 9.95
CA ARG A 49 12.24 -27.99 10.54
C ARG A 49 13.39 -27.87 11.53
N GLN A 50 13.28 -28.53 12.68
CA GLN A 50 14.39 -28.72 13.60
C GLN A 50 15.35 -29.77 13.00
N VAL A 51 16.60 -29.37 12.78
CA VAL A 51 17.70 -30.25 12.36
C VAL A 51 18.34 -30.91 13.58
#